data_AF-A0A7S0I1H2-F1
#
_entry.id   AF-A0A7S0I1H2-F1
#
_cell.length_a   1.000
_cell.length_b   1.000
_cell.length_c   1.000
_cell.angle_alpha   90.00
_cell.angle_beta   90.00
_cell.angle_gamma   90.00
#
_symmetry.space_group_name_H-M   'P 1'
#
loop_
_entity.id
_entity.type
_entity.pdbx_description
1 polymer ?
#
loop_
_entity_poly.entity_id
_entity_poly.type
_entity_poly.pdbx_seq_one_letter_code
_entity_poly.pdbx_strand_id
1 'polypeptide(L)'
;VCDDFQLSHASSSCERADQTNYLGVFSAACECAIAATDAQCTMYMFSAANPAWGCRCCLAKTGGHPSWNIYSLPPPPSSPPSPPTSPLSFDWASDWKSLTSGVASLAYGGGGSSSLVVHGPAAFPILFDSSGNILAAVGCQAAPSSAGCALMVGHEGQLKGSLSGGSGQLILNTIGWMANRQSAGSSSASITVGLQAGLWGLAAFLTTHGIAHSYVSGTSDSLTSVDVYVRDIYGSITSDDVEAAGAFVARGGNLILGGHAWYHFNSATIGNNVGNQLLRAAGLGVFISTAYVPGETYTVGTEPPSRFTHASYALDALAGAPKNLAVTARDAASAAVTKAAQALPLKIYPEYWARLQAFVNDLTINPTSDTPFNAAADPVGKLQLTIEALVLDLLPASDAHRGAADFPGVVPSSTSPVSQTLSIDGTYTGRDSGYMYANAGAAVWRSTGLYANAGEMVSVSLPSSATSAGLQLRIGCHSDSLMGKSSMIRFPKITKTTDLDQELVSTKSAFGGLLYVTVPAGAALGSISVTISGGFLSPMYVHGRDSLADWQGQLAASAPPWGG
;
A
#
# COMPACT_ATOMS: atom_id res chain seq x y z
N VAL A 1 -15.62 -11.26 -6.29
CA VAL A 1 -15.72 -11.71 -4.88
C VAL A 1 -17.15 -12.02 -4.47
N CYS A 2 -18.15 -11.17 -4.72
CA CYS A 2 -19.56 -11.56 -4.48
C CYS A 2 -20.12 -12.59 -5.50
N ASP A 3 -19.42 -12.80 -6.63
CA ASP A 3 -19.85 -13.72 -7.69
C ASP A 3 -19.27 -15.14 -7.57
N ASP A 4 -18.36 -15.38 -6.61
CA ASP A 4 -17.48 -16.56 -6.63
C ASP A 4 -17.68 -17.55 -5.47
N PHE A 5 -18.55 -17.27 -4.50
CA PHE A 5 -18.85 -18.21 -3.41
C PHE A 5 -20.16 -18.97 -3.69
N GLN A 6 -20.19 -20.26 -3.36
CA GLN A 6 -21.37 -21.09 -3.60
C GLN A 6 -21.92 -21.67 -2.30
N LEU A 7 -23.25 -21.67 -2.15
CA LEU A 7 -23.91 -22.43 -1.11
C LEU A 7 -23.65 -23.93 -1.35
N SER A 8 -22.83 -24.53 -0.50
CA SER A 8 -22.40 -25.92 -0.64
C SER A 8 -23.33 -26.88 0.11
N HIS A 9 -23.74 -26.49 1.32
CA HIS A 9 -24.67 -27.25 2.13
C HIS A 9 -25.68 -26.35 2.85
N ALA A 10 -26.94 -26.44 2.46
CA ALA A 10 -28.04 -25.80 3.17
C ALA A 10 -28.35 -26.53 4.49
N SER A 11 -28.86 -25.79 5.48
CA SER A 11 -29.30 -26.34 6.78
C SER A 11 -28.26 -27.24 7.46
N SER A 12 -27.00 -26.81 7.41
CA SER A 12 -25.84 -27.61 7.78
C SER A 12 -24.84 -26.78 8.59
N SER A 13 -24.09 -27.46 9.46
CA SER A 13 -23.08 -26.86 10.34
C SER A 13 -21.80 -27.68 10.34
N CYS A 14 -20.73 -27.01 10.76
CA CYS A 14 -19.44 -27.62 11.06
C CYS A 14 -19.35 -27.55 12.58
N GLU A 15 -19.17 -28.69 13.21
CA GLU A 15 -19.27 -28.82 14.66
C GLU A 15 -17.90 -29.13 15.27
N ARG A 16 -17.69 -28.68 16.51
CA ARG A 16 -16.49 -29.00 17.30
C ARG A 16 -15.20 -28.61 16.56
N ALA A 17 -14.35 -29.59 16.25
CA ALA A 17 -13.03 -29.38 15.65
C ALA A 17 -13.09 -28.88 14.20
N ASP A 18 -14.22 -29.08 13.51
CA ASP A 18 -14.41 -28.62 12.13
C ASP A 18 -14.85 -27.16 12.05
N GLN A 19 -15.18 -26.55 13.19
CA GLN A 19 -15.46 -25.13 13.32
C GLN A 19 -14.19 -24.42 13.81
N THR A 20 -13.55 -23.66 12.94
CA THR A 20 -12.25 -23.04 13.23
C THR A 20 -12.39 -21.53 13.45
N ASN A 21 -11.69 -20.72 12.66
CA ASN A 21 -11.53 -19.28 12.89
C ASN A 21 -12.88 -18.57 12.98
N TYR A 22 -13.06 -17.76 14.03
CA TYR A 22 -14.15 -16.78 14.10
C TYR A 22 -13.76 -15.55 13.29
N LEU A 23 -14.60 -15.19 12.32
CA LEU A 23 -14.29 -14.18 11.31
C LEU A 23 -14.95 -12.83 11.58
N GLY A 24 -15.88 -12.77 12.53
CA GLY A 24 -16.63 -11.56 12.88
C GLY A 24 -18.13 -11.68 12.62
N VAL A 25 -18.87 -10.62 12.96
CA VAL A 25 -20.31 -10.50 12.70
C VAL A 25 -20.51 -9.74 11.39
N PHE A 26 -21.28 -10.33 10.48
CA PHE A 26 -21.54 -9.75 9.17
C PHE A 26 -23.04 -9.75 8.90
N SER A 27 -23.50 -8.85 8.05
CA SER A 27 -24.91 -8.73 7.69
C SER A 27 -25.33 -9.72 6.59
N ALA A 28 -24.37 -10.17 5.79
CA ALA A 28 -24.61 -11.06 4.66
C ALA A 28 -23.54 -12.15 4.49
N ALA A 29 -23.91 -13.23 3.79
CA ALA A 29 -23.01 -14.33 3.49
C ALA A 29 -21.83 -13.91 2.60
N CYS A 30 -22.01 -12.89 1.75
CA CYS A 30 -20.95 -12.36 0.87
C CYS A 30 -19.86 -11.63 1.67
N GLU A 31 -20.22 -10.84 2.67
CA GLU A 31 -19.27 -10.17 3.57
C GLU A 31 -18.46 -11.20 4.37
N CYS A 32 -19.13 -12.25 4.83
CA CYS A 32 -18.51 -13.40 5.45
C CYS A 32 -17.57 -14.15 4.48
N ALA A 33 -17.89 -14.23 3.18
CA ALA A 33 -17.03 -14.81 2.15
C ALA A 33 -15.70 -14.06 2.00
N ILE A 34 -15.74 -12.72 2.07
CA ILE A 34 -14.54 -11.88 1.99
C ILE A 34 -13.62 -12.19 3.17
N ALA A 35 -14.16 -12.16 4.40
CA ALA A 35 -13.38 -12.45 5.61
C ALA A 35 -12.86 -13.91 5.64
N ALA A 36 -13.64 -14.86 5.13
CA ALA A 36 -13.23 -16.26 5.01
C ALA A 36 -12.12 -16.45 3.97
N THR A 37 -12.15 -15.69 2.87
CA THR A 37 -11.09 -15.68 1.85
C THR A 37 -9.79 -15.11 2.43
N ASP A 38 -9.87 -14.00 3.17
CA ASP A 38 -8.73 -13.39 3.86
C ASP A 38 -8.10 -14.33 4.88
N ALA A 39 -8.92 -15.11 5.58
CA ALA A 39 -8.49 -16.13 6.53
C ALA A 39 -8.06 -17.45 5.89
N GLN A 40 -7.98 -17.52 4.55
CA GLN A 40 -7.59 -18.70 3.76
C GLN A 40 -8.45 -19.94 4.02
N CYS A 41 -9.74 -19.74 4.27
CA CYS A 41 -10.66 -20.84 4.49
C CYS A 41 -11.13 -21.43 3.16
N THR A 42 -11.32 -22.74 3.11
CA THR A 42 -11.87 -23.43 1.92
C THR A 42 -13.39 -23.48 1.97
N MET A 43 -13.96 -23.49 3.16
CA MET A 43 -15.38 -23.33 3.42
C MET A 43 -15.61 -22.44 4.64
N TYR A 44 -16.80 -21.86 4.72
CA TYR A 44 -17.25 -21.10 5.88
C TYR A 44 -18.72 -21.37 6.17
N MET A 45 -19.14 -21.14 7.40
CA MET A 45 -20.54 -21.22 7.81
C MET A 45 -21.07 -19.84 8.16
N PHE A 46 -22.28 -19.54 7.67
CA PHE A 46 -23.00 -18.29 7.93
C PHE A 46 -24.49 -18.55 8.16
N SER A 47 -25.10 -17.76 9.05
CA SER A 47 -26.52 -17.84 9.40
C SER A 47 -27.23 -16.55 9.00
N ALA A 48 -27.93 -16.57 7.86
CA ALA A 48 -28.72 -15.42 7.42
C ALA A 48 -29.89 -15.12 8.37
N ALA A 49 -30.42 -16.16 9.05
CA ALA A 49 -31.48 -16.00 10.03
C ALA A 49 -30.99 -15.42 11.37
N ASN A 50 -29.70 -15.62 11.71
CA ASN A 50 -29.09 -15.12 12.94
C ASN A 50 -27.66 -14.61 12.69
N PRO A 51 -27.49 -13.46 12.00
CA PRO A 51 -26.17 -12.97 11.61
C PRO A 51 -25.25 -12.66 12.80
N ALA A 52 -25.83 -12.32 13.96
CA ALA A 52 -25.14 -12.07 15.23
C ALA A 52 -24.35 -13.28 15.77
N TRP A 53 -24.60 -14.50 15.31
CA TRP A 53 -23.81 -15.67 15.69
C TRP A 53 -22.39 -15.67 15.10
N GLY A 54 -22.19 -14.83 14.08
CA GLY A 54 -20.91 -14.52 13.47
C GLY A 54 -20.38 -15.61 12.53
N CYS A 55 -19.69 -15.17 11.50
CA CYS A 55 -19.10 -16.00 10.47
C CYS A 55 -17.94 -16.83 11.01
N ARG A 56 -17.82 -18.08 10.55
CA ARG A 56 -16.75 -18.98 10.99
C ARG A 56 -16.22 -19.82 9.83
N CYS A 57 -14.93 -20.10 9.85
CA CYS A 57 -14.34 -21.07 8.94
C CYS A 57 -14.82 -22.49 9.27
N CYS A 58 -14.93 -23.28 8.21
CA CYS A 58 -15.43 -24.64 8.25
C CYS A 58 -14.45 -25.57 7.53
N LEU A 59 -14.06 -26.67 8.18
CA LEU A 59 -13.20 -27.70 7.56
C LEU A 59 -14.01 -28.80 6.88
N ALA A 60 -15.16 -29.16 7.44
CA ALA A 60 -16.06 -30.17 6.90
C ALA A 60 -17.48 -29.99 7.42
N LYS A 61 -18.48 -30.40 6.62
CA LYS A 61 -19.85 -30.57 7.12
C LYS A 61 -19.89 -31.76 8.09
N THR A 62 -20.13 -31.49 9.36
CA THR A 62 -20.23 -32.52 10.40
C THR A 62 -21.52 -32.52 11.19
N GLY A 63 -22.40 -31.54 10.96
CA GLY A 63 -23.71 -31.45 11.59
C GLY A 63 -24.83 -30.93 10.67
N GLY A 64 -26.06 -31.07 11.13
CA GLY A 64 -27.26 -30.49 10.52
C GLY A 64 -27.83 -29.40 11.42
N HIS A 65 -28.13 -28.23 10.86
CA HIS A 65 -28.65 -27.11 11.64
C HIS A 65 -29.57 -26.21 10.80
N PRO A 66 -30.81 -25.93 11.25
CA PRO A 66 -31.84 -25.30 10.41
C PRO A 66 -31.52 -23.85 10.01
N SER A 67 -30.70 -23.15 10.79
CA SER A 67 -30.35 -21.74 10.54
C SER A 67 -28.95 -21.52 9.97
N TRP A 68 -28.09 -22.54 9.95
CA TRP A 68 -26.74 -22.40 9.41
C TRP A 68 -26.69 -22.95 8.00
N ASN A 69 -25.87 -22.32 7.18
CA ASN A 69 -25.50 -22.78 5.87
C ASN A 69 -23.98 -22.81 5.76
N ILE A 70 -23.45 -23.78 5.02
CA ILE A 70 -22.03 -23.88 4.69
C ILE A 70 -21.86 -23.47 3.23
N TYR A 71 -20.89 -22.59 3.01
CA TYR A 71 -20.53 -22.04 1.72
C TYR A 71 -19.11 -22.49 1.37
N SER A 72 -18.88 -22.82 0.10
CA SER A 72 -17.56 -23.14 -0.42
C SER A 72 -16.97 -21.92 -1.11
N LEU A 73 -15.69 -21.70 -0.88
CA LEU A 73 -14.88 -20.70 -1.58
C LEU A 73 -14.18 -21.36 -2.78
N PRO A 74 -13.86 -20.59 -3.82
CA PRO A 74 -13.02 -21.10 -4.91
C PRO A 74 -11.70 -21.63 -4.32
N PRO A 75 -11.14 -22.71 -4.88
CA PRO A 75 -9.78 -23.09 -4.53
C PRO A 75 -8.85 -21.89 -4.82
N PRO A 76 -7.88 -21.59 -3.93
CA PRO A 76 -6.91 -20.54 -4.21
C PRO A 76 -6.25 -20.82 -5.56
N PRO A 77 -6.08 -19.80 -6.44
CA PRO A 77 -5.55 -20.03 -7.77
C PRO A 77 -4.20 -20.74 -7.67
N SER A 78 -4.11 -21.95 -8.23
CA SER A 78 -2.95 -22.85 -8.11
C SER A 78 -1.71 -22.39 -8.87
N SER A 79 -1.70 -21.15 -9.35
CA SER A 79 -0.60 -20.48 -10.01
C SER A 79 -1.03 -19.03 -10.24
N PRO A 80 -0.13 -18.03 -10.06
CA PRO A 80 -0.42 -16.67 -10.51
C PRO A 80 -0.84 -16.75 -11.99
N PRO A 81 -1.87 -16.00 -12.42
CA PRO A 81 -2.25 -15.97 -13.81
C PRO A 81 -1.00 -15.64 -14.62
N SER A 82 -0.63 -16.54 -15.53
CA SER A 82 0.43 -16.25 -16.48
C SER A 82 0.07 -14.94 -17.18
N PRO A 83 1.01 -14.00 -17.39
CA PRO A 83 0.72 -12.78 -18.12
C PRO A 83 0.02 -13.17 -19.43
N PRO A 84 -1.07 -12.47 -19.82
CA PRO A 84 -1.86 -12.87 -20.97
C PRO A 84 -0.93 -13.09 -22.17
N THR A 85 -0.93 -14.33 -22.67
CA THR A 85 -0.05 -14.81 -23.75
C THR A 85 -0.52 -14.37 -25.14
N SER A 86 -1.57 -13.56 -25.22
CA SER A 86 -2.00 -12.92 -26.47
C SER A 86 -1.56 -11.45 -26.45
N PRO A 87 -0.85 -10.97 -27.48
CA PRO A 87 -0.51 -9.56 -27.57
C PRO A 87 -1.81 -8.77 -27.73
N LEU A 88 -2.19 -8.05 -26.67
CA LEU A 88 -2.93 -6.81 -26.90
C LEU A 88 -2.10 -6.01 -27.89
N SER A 89 -2.75 -5.45 -28.91
CA SER A 89 -2.17 -4.54 -29.90
C SER A 89 -1.84 -3.17 -29.25
N PHE A 90 -1.15 -3.19 -28.11
CA PHE A 90 -0.77 -2.03 -27.34
C PHE A 90 0.70 -1.71 -27.64
N ASP A 91 0.89 -0.86 -28.64
CA ASP A 91 2.20 -0.36 -28.99
C ASP A 91 2.49 0.91 -28.19
N TRP A 92 3.07 0.72 -27.00
CA TRP A 92 3.53 1.79 -26.11
C TRP A 92 4.21 2.92 -26.90
N ALA A 93 5.15 2.59 -27.80
CA ALA A 93 5.98 3.59 -28.44
C ALA A 93 5.17 4.44 -29.44
N SER A 94 4.34 3.78 -30.25
CA SER A 94 3.44 4.45 -31.19
C SER A 94 2.36 5.27 -30.46
N ASP A 95 1.76 4.71 -29.42
CA ASP A 95 0.73 5.36 -28.61
C ASP A 95 1.31 6.58 -27.88
N TRP A 96 2.47 6.44 -27.24
CA TRP A 96 3.16 7.55 -26.59
C TRP A 96 3.47 8.68 -27.58
N LYS A 97 3.99 8.36 -28.77
CA LYS A 97 4.29 9.36 -29.80
C LYS A 97 3.04 10.10 -30.29
N SER A 98 1.91 9.39 -30.38
CA SER A 98 0.62 9.97 -30.73
C SER A 98 0.14 10.94 -29.65
N LEU A 99 0.26 10.54 -28.39
CA LEU A 99 -0.14 11.35 -27.22
C LEU A 99 0.75 12.59 -27.02
N THR A 100 2.04 12.50 -27.32
CA THR A 100 3.02 13.59 -27.10
C THR A 100 3.29 14.45 -28.32
N SER A 101 2.63 14.19 -29.45
CA SER A 101 2.80 14.97 -30.68
C SER A 101 2.55 16.48 -30.44
N GLY A 102 3.57 17.32 -30.67
CA GLY A 102 3.48 18.76 -30.43
C GLY A 102 3.47 19.19 -28.95
N VAL A 103 3.68 18.26 -28.01
CA VAL A 103 3.77 18.54 -26.58
C VAL A 103 5.23 18.62 -26.16
N ALA A 104 5.82 19.82 -26.12
CA ALA A 104 7.21 20.00 -25.71
C ALA A 104 7.41 19.91 -24.19
N SER A 105 6.46 20.43 -23.41
CA SER A 105 6.49 20.44 -21.95
C SER A 105 5.10 20.60 -21.36
N LEU A 106 4.94 20.18 -20.10
CA LEU A 106 3.75 20.46 -19.30
C LEU A 106 4.14 21.39 -18.15
N ALA A 107 3.44 22.51 -18.03
CA ALA A 107 3.62 23.45 -16.94
C ALA A 107 2.64 23.14 -15.81
N TYR A 108 3.13 22.79 -14.64
CA TYR A 108 2.32 22.56 -13.43
C TYR A 108 2.13 23.84 -12.60
N GLY A 109 2.70 24.97 -13.05
CA GLY A 109 2.71 26.22 -12.29
C GLY A 109 3.43 26.03 -10.96
N GLY A 110 3.04 26.77 -9.92
CA GLY A 110 3.56 26.57 -8.57
C GLY A 110 2.86 25.47 -7.75
N GLY A 111 1.91 24.74 -8.35
CA GLY A 111 1.13 23.70 -7.67
C GLY A 111 1.84 22.34 -7.72
N GLY A 112 2.12 21.76 -6.55
CA GLY A 112 2.79 20.46 -6.47
C GLY A 112 1.90 19.30 -6.92
N SER A 113 2.50 18.34 -7.62
CA SER A 113 1.81 17.17 -8.18
C SER A 113 1.98 15.92 -7.32
N SER A 114 1.12 14.93 -7.55
CA SER A 114 1.35 13.56 -7.09
C SER A 114 2.08 12.75 -8.16
N SER A 115 3.11 12.03 -7.74
CA SER A 115 3.72 10.99 -8.58
C SER A 115 2.74 9.83 -8.80
N LEU A 116 2.76 9.24 -9.99
CA LEU A 116 1.95 8.10 -10.38
C LEU A 116 2.79 6.81 -10.32
N VAL A 117 2.13 5.70 -10.04
CA VAL A 117 2.69 4.35 -10.20
C VAL A 117 1.96 3.66 -11.34
N VAL A 118 2.72 3.17 -12.31
CA VAL A 118 2.21 2.44 -13.48
C VAL A 118 2.55 0.97 -13.29
N HIS A 119 1.54 0.11 -13.29
CA HIS A 119 1.70 -1.31 -12.96
C HIS A 119 0.83 -2.28 -13.79
N GLY A 120 -0.22 -1.81 -14.49
CA GLY A 120 -1.07 -2.68 -15.30
C GLY A 120 -0.44 -3.05 -16.65
N PRO A 121 -0.71 -4.24 -17.19
CA PRO A 121 -0.05 -4.73 -18.40
C PRO A 121 -0.26 -3.83 -19.64
N ALA A 122 -1.37 -3.09 -19.70
CA ALA A 122 -1.66 -2.13 -20.77
C ALA A 122 -1.58 -0.67 -20.28
N ALA A 123 -0.58 -0.35 -19.45
CA ALA A 123 -0.34 1.01 -18.96
C ALA A 123 1.08 1.48 -19.26
N PHE A 124 1.26 2.79 -19.46
CA PHE A 124 2.57 3.41 -19.63
C PHE A 124 2.62 4.88 -19.15
N PRO A 125 3.77 5.33 -18.62
CA PRO A 125 4.04 6.74 -18.37
C PRO A 125 4.13 7.57 -19.65
N ILE A 126 3.65 8.81 -19.58
CA ILE A 126 3.81 9.84 -20.61
C ILE A 126 4.96 10.79 -20.24
N LEU A 127 4.94 11.28 -19.01
CA LEU A 127 5.84 12.34 -18.53
C LEU A 127 6.42 11.95 -17.18
N PHE A 128 7.72 12.19 -17.00
CA PHE A 128 8.43 11.97 -15.75
C PHE A 128 9.43 13.11 -15.48
N ASP A 129 9.74 13.34 -14.21
CA ASP A 129 10.81 14.27 -13.82
C ASP A 129 12.20 13.62 -13.91
N SER A 130 13.26 14.38 -13.66
CA SER A 130 14.64 13.87 -13.65
C SER A 130 14.91 12.82 -12.55
N SER A 131 14.03 12.72 -11.55
CA SER A 131 14.06 11.71 -10.48
C SER A 131 13.19 10.47 -10.80
N GLY A 132 12.65 10.39 -12.02
CA GLY A 132 11.78 9.31 -12.49
C GLY A 132 10.42 9.27 -11.80
N ASN A 133 9.94 10.37 -11.23
CA ASN A 133 8.55 10.49 -10.76
C ASN A 133 7.64 10.69 -11.96
N ILE A 134 6.58 9.89 -12.07
CA ILE A 134 5.68 9.92 -13.22
C ILE A 134 4.60 10.96 -12.95
N LEU A 135 4.47 11.98 -13.81
CA LEU A 135 3.47 13.04 -13.65
C LEU A 135 2.23 12.84 -14.52
N ALA A 136 2.36 12.08 -15.60
CA ALA A 136 1.24 11.72 -16.46
C ALA A 136 1.41 10.28 -16.95
N ALA A 137 0.33 9.53 -17.02
CA ALA A 137 0.33 8.16 -17.49
C ALA A 137 -1.00 7.81 -18.15
N VAL A 138 -0.96 6.82 -19.04
CA VAL A 138 -2.15 6.19 -19.60
C VAL A 138 -2.23 4.75 -19.12
N GLY A 139 -3.45 4.31 -18.81
CA GLY A 139 -3.78 2.93 -18.54
C GLY A 139 -4.95 2.50 -19.41
N CYS A 140 -4.91 1.30 -19.95
CA CYS A 140 -6.01 0.68 -20.68
C CYS A 140 -6.36 -0.66 -20.06
N GLN A 141 -7.58 -1.13 -20.31
CA GLN A 141 -7.95 -2.50 -19.99
C GLN A 141 -7.21 -3.50 -20.89
N ALA A 142 -6.87 -4.65 -20.31
CA ALA A 142 -6.01 -5.65 -20.94
C ALA A 142 -6.72 -6.57 -21.95
N ALA A 143 -7.99 -6.35 -22.27
CA ALA A 143 -8.75 -6.98 -23.35
C ALA A 143 -10.23 -6.57 -23.22
N PRO A 144 -11.02 -6.55 -24.31
CA PRO A 144 -10.64 -6.66 -25.73
C PRO A 144 -10.01 -5.37 -26.30
N SER A 145 -9.63 -5.35 -27.59
CA SER A 145 -9.03 -4.18 -28.27
C SER A 145 -9.92 -2.92 -28.31
N SER A 146 -11.21 -3.06 -28.01
CA SER A 146 -12.18 -1.98 -27.85
C SER A 146 -12.34 -1.52 -26.40
N ALA A 147 -11.53 -2.04 -25.47
CA ALA A 147 -11.65 -1.69 -24.06
C ALA A 147 -11.11 -0.27 -23.80
N GLY A 148 -11.75 0.41 -22.87
CA GLY A 148 -11.49 1.81 -22.58
C GLY A 148 -10.12 2.07 -21.95
N CYS A 149 -9.68 3.31 -22.05
CA CYS A 149 -8.44 3.79 -21.47
C CYS A 149 -8.69 5.01 -20.57
N ALA A 150 -7.73 5.31 -19.69
CA ALA A 150 -7.68 6.58 -18.97
C ALA A 150 -6.33 7.26 -19.15
N LEU A 151 -6.38 8.57 -19.37
CA LEU A 151 -5.27 9.46 -19.04
C LEU A 151 -5.41 9.89 -17.57
N MET A 152 -4.33 9.80 -16.80
CA MET A 152 -4.21 10.39 -15.48
C MET A 152 -3.06 11.41 -15.48
N VAL A 153 -3.34 12.63 -15.02
CA VAL A 153 -2.34 13.70 -14.80
C VAL A 153 -2.29 14.08 -13.33
N GLY A 154 -1.09 14.12 -12.75
CA GLY A 154 -0.84 14.22 -11.31
C GLY A 154 -1.23 15.55 -10.65
N HIS A 155 -1.89 16.45 -11.39
CA HIS A 155 -2.43 17.70 -10.89
C HIS A 155 -3.63 18.15 -11.75
N GLU A 156 -4.68 18.67 -11.12
CA GLU A 156 -5.92 19.11 -11.77
C GLU A 156 -5.72 20.37 -12.60
N GLY A 157 -4.66 21.13 -12.32
CA GLY A 157 -4.24 22.28 -13.12
C GLY A 157 -3.97 21.93 -14.58
N GLN A 158 -3.68 20.66 -14.90
CA GLN A 158 -3.58 20.20 -16.29
C GLN A 158 -4.94 20.14 -17.01
N LEU A 159 -6.06 20.12 -16.26
CA LEU A 159 -7.43 20.18 -16.80
C LEU A 159 -8.06 21.56 -16.63
N LYS A 160 -7.69 22.30 -15.57
CA LYS A 160 -8.35 23.56 -15.16
C LYS A 160 -7.52 24.82 -15.42
N GLY A 161 -6.21 24.67 -15.60
CA GLY A 161 -5.28 25.78 -15.80
C GLY A 161 -5.29 26.32 -17.22
N SER A 162 -4.17 26.94 -17.62
CA SER A 162 -4.01 27.41 -19.00
C SER A 162 -3.89 26.23 -19.96
N LEU A 163 -4.82 26.14 -20.92
CA LEU A 163 -4.87 25.07 -21.93
C LEU A 163 -4.30 25.52 -23.29
N SER A 164 -3.66 26.69 -23.38
CA SER A 164 -3.08 27.19 -24.65
C SER A 164 -1.73 26.57 -25.02
N GLY A 165 -1.13 25.76 -24.13
CA GLY A 165 0.16 25.11 -24.33
C GLY A 165 0.09 23.58 -24.33
N GLY A 166 1.15 22.94 -23.84
CA GLY A 166 1.27 21.47 -23.86
C GLY A 166 0.14 20.72 -23.16
N SER A 167 -0.46 21.29 -22.11
CA SER A 167 -1.59 20.67 -21.41
C SER A 167 -2.82 20.52 -22.31
N GLY A 168 -3.20 21.58 -23.04
CA GLY A 168 -4.31 21.50 -24.00
C GLY A 168 -3.98 20.59 -25.18
N GLN A 169 -2.77 20.67 -25.72
CA GLN A 169 -2.34 19.79 -26.81
C GLN A 169 -2.36 18.31 -26.40
N LEU A 170 -1.93 17.98 -25.17
CA LEU A 170 -2.01 16.61 -24.65
C LEU A 170 -3.46 16.14 -24.53
N ILE A 171 -4.38 16.98 -24.06
CA ILE A 171 -5.81 16.65 -23.99
C ILE A 171 -6.38 16.37 -25.39
N LEU A 172 -6.08 17.24 -26.37
CA LEU A 172 -6.53 17.05 -27.76
C LEU A 172 -5.97 15.76 -28.36
N ASN A 173 -4.67 15.51 -28.19
CA ASN A 173 -4.04 14.28 -28.66
C ASN A 173 -4.66 13.05 -28.01
N THR A 174 -4.97 13.12 -26.71
CA THR A 174 -5.60 12.03 -25.96
C THR A 174 -7.00 11.74 -26.46
N ILE A 175 -7.83 12.76 -26.69
CA ILE A 175 -9.18 12.61 -27.26
C ILE A 175 -9.10 12.00 -28.66
N GLY A 176 -8.21 12.51 -29.52
CA GLY A 176 -8.01 11.98 -30.87
C GLY A 176 -7.49 10.54 -30.88
N TRP A 177 -6.57 10.22 -29.97
CA TRP A 177 -6.04 8.86 -29.79
C TRP A 177 -7.14 7.90 -29.32
N MET A 178 -7.99 8.29 -28.37
CA MET A 178 -9.15 7.52 -27.92
C MET A 178 -10.16 7.30 -29.06
N ALA A 179 -10.42 8.32 -29.89
CA ALA A 179 -11.29 8.21 -31.06
C ALA A 179 -10.80 7.15 -32.05
N ASN A 180 -9.51 7.22 -32.39
CA ASN A 180 -8.90 6.30 -33.36
C ASN A 180 -8.94 4.84 -32.88
N ARG A 181 -8.85 4.61 -31.57
CA ARG A 181 -8.94 3.27 -30.97
C ARG A 181 -10.35 2.72 -30.99
N GLN A 182 -11.35 3.54 -30.72
CA GLN A 182 -12.76 3.16 -30.85
C GLN A 182 -13.15 2.91 -32.31
N SER A 183 -12.53 3.64 -33.24
CA SER A 183 -12.88 3.63 -34.66
C SER A 183 -12.04 2.68 -35.52
N ALA A 184 -11.35 1.69 -34.93
CA ALA A 184 -10.56 0.68 -35.65
C ALA A 184 -11.46 -0.20 -36.55
N GLY A 185 -11.89 0.36 -37.69
CA GLY A 185 -12.85 -0.22 -38.64
C GLY A 185 -13.84 0.77 -39.27
N SER A 186 -13.93 2.02 -38.80
CA SER A 186 -14.84 3.03 -39.37
C SER A 186 -14.19 4.41 -39.40
N SER A 187 -13.90 4.92 -40.60
CA SER A 187 -13.40 6.27 -40.79
C SER A 187 -14.48 7.29 -40.43
N SER A 188 -14.21 8.12 -39.40
CA SER A 188 -14.98 9.33 -39.02
C SER A 188 -16.14 9.15 -38.02
N ALA A 189 -15.89 8.53 -36.86
CA ALA A 189 -16.77 8.71 -35.69
C ALA A 189 -16.39 10.00 -34.94
N SER A 190 -17.34 10.93 -34.74
CA SER A 190 -17.11 12.10 -33.87
C SER A 190 -17.24 11.68 -32.40
N ILE A 191 -16.21 11.91 -31.59
CA ILE A 191 -16.26 11.69 -30.14
C ILE A 191 -17.06 12.79 -29.44
N THR A 192 -17.89 12.40 -28.47
CA THR A 192 -18.57 13.29 -27.52
C THR A 192 -17.91 13.23 -26.15
N VAL A 193 -17.61 14.39 -25.56
CA VAL A 193 -16.94 14.51 -24.26
C VAL A 193 -17.93 14.89 -23.15
N GLY A 194 -18.05 14.05 -22.13
CA GLY A 194 -18.72 14.38 -20.88
C GLY A 194 -17.77 15.07 -19.90
N LEU A 195 -18.18 16.19 -19.31
CA LEU A 195 -17.40 16.94 -18.33
C LEU A 195 -18.07 16.89 -16.96
N GLN A 196 -17.26 16.70 -15.91
CA GLN A 196 -17.70 17.05 -14.55
C GLN A 196 -18.05 18.55 -14.47
N ALA A 197 -19.09 18.87 -13.70
CA ALA A 197 -19.42 20.26 -13.38
C ALA A 197 -18.20 21.01 -12.79
N GLY A 198 -18.00 22.26 -13.23
CA GLY A 198 -16.88 23.10 -12.79
C GLY A 198 -15.65 23.09 -13.71
N LEU A 199 -15.61 22.23 -14.73
CA LEU A 199 -14.56 22.25 -15.77
C LEU A 199 -14.84 23.29 -16.87
N TRP A 200 -15.14 24.54 -16.50
CA TRP A 200 -15.57 25.59 -17.45
C TRP A 200 -14.46 25.99 -18.43
N GLY A 201 -13.22 26.10 -17.96
CA GLY A 201 -12.07 26.42 -18.82
C GLY A 201 -11.84 25.35 -19.89
N LEU A 202 -11.99 24.08 -19.51
CA LEU A 202 -11.91 22.97 -20.46
C LEU A 202 -13.08 22.97 -21.45
N ALA A 203 -14.31 23.22 -20.98
CA ALA A 203 -15.48 23.34 -21.87
C ALA A 203 -15.28 24.43 -22.94
N ALA A 204 -14.81 25.62 -22.53
CA ALA A 204 -14.49 26.70 -23.45
C ALA A 204 -13.39 26.29 -24.44
N PHE A 205 -12.33 25.62 -23.97
CA PHE A 205 -11.25 25.12 -24.81
C PHE A 205 -11.72 24.07 -25.83
N LEU A 206 -12.59 23.14 -25.44
CA LEU A 206 -13.17 22.16 -26.37
C LEU A 206 -14.07 22.83 -27.42
N THR A 207 -14.82 23.87 -27.01
CA THR A 207 -15.65 24.68 -27.92
C THR A 207 -14.80 25.32 -29.02
N THR A 208 -13.66 25.93 -28.68
CA THR A 208 -12.79 26.58 -29.67
C THR A 208 -12.15 25.60 -30.66
N HIS A 209 -12.11 24.32 -30.31
CA HIS A 209 -11.60 23.23 -31.15
C HIS A 209 -12.71 22.41 -31.83
N GLY A 210 -13.98 22.83 -31.70
CA GLY A 210 -15.12 22.17 -32.34
C GLY A 210 -15.42 20.76 -31.80
N ILE A 211 -15.01 20.45 -30.57
CA ILE A 211 -15.26 19.14 -29.95
C ILE A 211 -16.61 19.18 -29.20
N ALA A 212 -17.52 18.27 -29.56
CA ALA A 212 -18.82 18.13 -28.92
C ALA A 212 -18.64 17.74 -27.44
N HIS A 213 -19.29 18.47 -26.54
CA HIS A 213 -19.21 18.20 -25.11
C HIS A 213 -20.47 18.62 -24.36
N SER A 214 -20.68 18.01 -23.18
CA SER A 214 -21.76 18.35 -22.27
C SER A 214 -21.36 18.08 -20.82
N TYR A 215 -22.03 18.69 -19.85
CA TYR A 215 -21.84 18.36 -18.45
C TYR A 215 -22.62 17.10 -18.08
N VAL A 216 -21.96 16.15 -17.42
CA VAL A 216 -22.55 14.87 -17.00
C VAL A 216 -22.28 14.59 -15.53
N SER A 217 -23.19 13.86 -14.87
CA SER A 217 -23.09 13.51 -13.45
C SER A 217 -22.11 12.38 -13.16
N GLY A 218 -21.72 11.59 -14.18
CA GLY A 218 -20.88 10.41 -13.99
C GLY A 218 -21.65 9.15 -13.56
N THR A 219 -22.99 9.23 -13.53
CA THR A 219 -23.89 8.09 -13.29
C THR A 219 -24.03 7.24 -14.55
N SER A 220 -24.46 5.98 -14.39
CA SER A 220 -24.66 5.02 -15.49
C SER A 220 -25.39 5.61 -16.70
N ASP A 221 -26.53 6.27 -16.47
CA ASP A 221 -27.35 6.87 -17.53
C ASP A 221 -26.61 8.00 -18.26
N SER A 222 -25.95 8.89 -17.50
CA SER A 222 -25.23 10.05 -18.07
C SER A 222 -24.00 9.64 -18.87
N LEU A 223 -23.41 8.48 -18.57
CA LEU A 223 -22.26 7.91 -19.28
C LEU A 223 -22.66 7.09 -20.52
N THR A 224 -23.94 7.03 -20.89
CA THR A 224 -24.37 6.40 -22.14
C THR A 224 -24.29 7.33 -23.35
N SER A 225 -24.25 8.65 -23.12
CA SER A 225 -24.31 9.67 -24.16
C SER A 225 -22.96 10.28 -24.53
N VAL A 226 -21.86 9.72 -24.01
CA VAL A 226 -20.50 10.26 -24.18
C VAL A 226 -19.50 9.14 -24.41
N ASP A 227 -18.38 9.45 -25.06
CA ASP A 227 -17.30 8.50 -25.35
C ASP A 227 -16.09 8.70 -24.43
N VAL A 228 -15.94 9.92 -23.89
CA VAL A 228 -14.89 10.31 -22.95
C VAL A 228 -15.53 11.04 -21.77
N TYR A 229 -15.22 10.63 -20.54
CA TYR A 229 -15.61 11.34 -19.33
C TYR A 229 -14.39 11.99 -18.66
N VAL A 230 -14.42 13.32 -18.54
CA VAL A 230 -13.35 14.12 -17.96
C VAL A 230 -13.75 14.65 -16.60
N ARG A 231 -12.89 14.44 -15.61
CA ARG A 231 -13.15 14.88 -14.24
C ARG A 231 -11.87 15.06 -13.44
N ASP A 232 -11.96 15.83 -12.36
CA ASP A 232 -10.93 15.81 -11.33
C ASP A 232 -11.14 14.66 -10.33
N ILE A 233 -10.14 14.40 -9.50
CA ILE A 233 -10.17 13.33 -8.49
C ILE A 233 -10.74 13.77 -7.14
N TYR A 234 -11.36 14.96 -7.07
CA TYR A 234 -11.87 15.53 -5.83
C TYR A 234 -13.37 15.28 -5.66
N GLY A 235 -13.88 15.70 -4.50
CA GLY A 235 -15.25 15.45 -4.08
C GLY A 235 -15.47 14.01 -3.63
N SER A 236 -16.75 13.64 -3.56
CA SER A 236 -17.23 12.32 -3.18
C SER A 236 -17.96 11.68 -4.35
N ILE A 237 -17.84 10.36 -4.47
CA ILE A 237 -18.65 9.55 -5.38
C ILE A 237 -19.24 8.37 -4.61
N THR A 238 -20.33 7.82 -5.13
CA THR A 238 -20.98 6.63 -4.57
C THR A 238 -20.34 5.35 -5.13
N SER A 239 -20.65 4.20 -4.52
CA SER A 239 -20.30 2.89 -5.08
C SER A 239 -20.86 2.71 -6.50
N ASP A 240 -22.06 3.20 -6.73
CA ASP A 240 -22.77 3.08 -8.01
C ASP A 240 -22.08 3.90 -9.10
N ASP A 241 -21.53 5.07 -8.75
CA ASP A 241 -20.73 5.88 -9.68
C ASP A 241 -19.40 5.19 -10.04
N VAL A 242 -18.76 4.51 -9.06
CA VAL A 242 -17.54 3.72 -9.29
C VAL A 242 -17.84 2.56 -10.23
N GLU A 243 -18.93 1.83 -10.00
CA GLU A 243 -19.38 0.73 -10.84
C GLU A 243 -19.75 1.22 -12.25
N ALA A 244 -20.50 2.33 -12.33
CA ALA A 244 -20.87 2.97 -13.59
C ALA A 244 -19.64 3.33 -14.44
N ALA A 245 -18.61 3.91 -13.82
CA ALA A 245 -17.36 4.24 -14.48
C ALA A 245 -16.58 2.98 -14.93
N GLY A 246 -16.53 1.94 -14.10
CA GLY A 246 -15.93 0.65 -14.47
C GLY A 246 -16.64 0.03 -15.68
N ALA A 247 -17.98 -0.02 -15.65
CA ALA A 247 -18.80 -0.51 -16.75
C ALA A 247 -18.71 0.37 -18.00
N PHE A 248 -18.53 1.68 -17.84
CA PHE A 248 -18.30 2.63 -18.92
C PHE A 248 -16.99 2.33 -19.65
N VAL A 249 -15.90 2.11 -18.91
CA VAL A 249 -14.62 1.73 -19.49
C VAL A 249 -14.67 0.34 -20.14
N ALA A 250 -15.33 -0.62 -19.49
CA ALA A 250 -15.50 -1.98 -19.99
C ALA A 250 -16.18 -2.05 -21.37
N ARG A 251 -17.11 -1.13 -21.65
CA ARG A 251 -17.79 -1.01 -22.96
C ARG A 251 -17.08 -0.07 -23.95
N GLY A 252 -15.86 0.36 -23.64
CA GLY A 252 -15.02 1.18 -24.53
C GLY A 252 -15.07 2.68 -24.30
N GLY A 253 -15.78 3.14 -23.28
CA GLY A 253 -15.72 4.53 -22.81
C GLY A 253 -14.35 4.87 -22.23
N ASN A 254 -13.95 6.14 -22.25
CA ASN A 254 -12.62 6.55 -21.82
C ASN A 254 -12.67 7.59 -20.71
N LEU A 255 -11.61 7.67 -19.89
CA LEU A 255 -11.50 8.65 -18.82
C LEU A 255 -10.35 9.62 -19.07
N ILE A 256 -10.53 10.87 -18.65
CA ILE A 256 -9.41 11.80 -18.45
C ILE A 256 -9.53 12.33 -17.02
N LEU A 257 -8.53 12.02 -16.20
CA LEU A 257 -8.51 12.29 -14.77
C LEU A 257 -7.36 13.23 -14.44
N GLY A 258 -7.62 14.19 -13.55
CA GLY A 258 -6.59 15.13 -13.10
C GLY A 258 -6.70 15.46 -11.61
N GLY A 259 -5.56 15.48 -10.93
CA GLY A 259 -5.49 15.91 -9.53
C GLY A 259 -4.33 15.31 -8.77
N HIS A 260 -4.12 15.82 -7.57
CA HIS A 260 -3.05 15.40 -6.68
C HIS A 260 -3.61 14.86 -5.35
N ALA A 261 -2.82 14.01 -4.69
CA ALA A 261 -3.22 13.34 -3.45
C ALA A 261 -2.27 13.58 -2.27
N TRP A 262 -1.04 14.07 -2.52
CA TRP A 262 0.01 14.24 -1.50
C TRP A 262 -0.41 15.11 -0.29
N TYR A 263 -1.34 16.06 -0.48
CA TYR A 263 -1.79 16.97 0.58
C TYR A 263 -3.03 16.47 1.34
N HIS A 264 -3.86 15.66 0.68
CA HIS A 264 -5.20 15.30 1.15
C HIS A 264 -5.31 13.86 1.66
N PHE A 265 -4.33 13.02 1.36
CA PHE A 265 -4.36 11.59 1.66
C PHE A 265 -3.03 11.13 2.27
N ASN A 266 -3.10 10.03 3.00
CA ASN A 266 -1.93 9.31 3.50
C ASN A 266 -1.93 7.87 2.96
N SER A 267 -0.90 7.08 3.27
CA SER A 267 -0.77 5.70 2.78
C SER A 267 -1.93 4.78 3.18
N ALA A 268 -2.65 5.07 4.28
CA ALA A 268 -3.80 4.29 4.71
C ALA A 268 -5.09 4.65 3.96
N THR A 269 -5.24 5.91 3.53
CA THR A 269 -6.49 6.41 2.91
C THR A 269 -6.39 6.65 1.40
N ILE A 270 -5.18 6.62 0.82
CA ILE A 270 -4.95 6.93 -0.59
C ILE A 270 -5.73 6.03 -1.56
N GLY A 271 -6.00 4.78 -1.17
CA GLY A 271 -6.82 3.85 -1.97
C GLY A 271 -8.29 4.25 -2.09
N ASN A 272 -8.75 5.18 -1.24
CA ASN A 272 -10.11 5.71 -1.22
C ASN A 272 -10.23 7.06 -1.92
N ASN A 273 -9.13 7.65 -2.41
CA ASN A 273 -9.26 8.85 -3.23
C ASN A 273 -10.03 8.48 -4.51
N VAL A 274 -10.80 9.43 -5.02
CA VAL A 274 -11.76 9.11 -6.07
C VAL A 274 -11.07 8.64 -7.37
N GLY A 275 -9.91 9.21 -7.70
CA GLY A 275 -9.12 8.78 -8.86
C GLY A 275 -8.70 7.31 -8.77
N ASN A 276 -8.17 6.85 -7.64
CA ASN A 276 -7.79 5.45 -7.47
C ASN A 276 -9.00 4.52 -7.43
N GLN A 277 -10.15 4.96 -6.90
CA GLN A 277 -11.39 4.18 -6.98
C GLN A 277 -11.79 3.92 -8.44
N LEU A 278 -11.78 4.96 -9.29
CA LEU A 278 -12.12 4.84 -10.70
C LEU A 278 -11.11 4.01 -11.49
N LEU A 279 -9.81 4.31 -11.35
CA LEU A 279 -8.74 3.59 -12.06
C LEU A 279 -8.72 2.10 -11.70
N ARG A 280 -8.99 1.77 -10.43
CA ARG A 280 -9.10 0.40 -9.94
C ARG A 280 -10.32 -0.31 -10.49
N ALA A 281 -11.51 0.30 -10.37
CA ALA A 281 -12.75 -0.30 -10.87
C ALA A 281 -12.71 -0.57 -12.38
N ALA A 282 -12.01 0.29 -13.12
CA ALA A 282 -11.78 0.15 -14.54
C ALA A 282 -10.61 -0.78 -14.91
N GLY A 283 -9.82 -1.28 -13.96
CA GLY A 283 -8.71 -2.21 -14.23
C GLY A 283 -7.55 -1.60 -15.05
N LEU A 284 -7.29 -0.30 -14.90
CA LEU A 284 -6.40 0.45 -15.81
C LEU A 284 -4.93 0.45 -15.38
N GLY A 285 -4.63 0.01 -14.16
CA GLY A 285 -3.27 -0.22 -13.69
C GLY A 285 -2.38 1.02 -13.61
N VAL A 286 -2.99 2.17 -13.34
CA VAL A 286 -2.33 3.40 -12.91
C VAL A 286 -2.82 3.72 -11.50
N PHE A 287 -1.92 4.17 -10.64
CA PHE A 287 -2.22 4.51 -9.25
C PHE A 287 -1.63 5.88 -8.89
N ILE A 288 -2.41 6.69 -8.20
CA ILE A 288 -2.04 8.03 -7.73
C ILE A 288 -1.41 7.86 -6.34
N SER A 289 -0.14 8.23 -6.18
CA SER A 289 0.55 8.12 -4.89
C SER A 289 0.50 9.42 -4.08
N THR A 290 0.87 9.33 -2.81
CA THR A 290 1.08 10.49 -1.94
C THR A 290 2.46 11.13 -2.09
N ALA A 291 3.31 10.64 -3.01
CA ALA A 291 4.63 11.20 -3.22
C ALA A 291 4.52 12.56 -3.93
N TYR A 292 4.99 13.60 -3.24
CA TYR A 292 5.03 14.97 -3.73
C TYR A 292 6.06 15.14 -4.84
N VAL A 293 5.67 15.84 -5.89
CA VAL A 293 6.53 16.31 -6.98
C VAL A 293 6.36 17.82 -7.07
N PRO A 294 7.45 18.62 -7.11
CA PRO A 294 7.35 20.07 -7.20
C PRO A 294 6.47 20.58 -8.34
N GLY A 295 5.83 21.73 -8.14
CA GLY A 295 5.14 22.44 -9.21
C GLY A 295 6.17 23.16 -10.08
N GLU A 296 6.49 22.59 -11.24
CA GLU A 296 7.45 23.17 -12.19
C GLU A 296 7.00 22.92 -13.64
N THR A 297 7.84 23.31 -14.60
CA THR A 297 7.66 22.91 -16.00
C THR A 297 8.52 21.71 -16.30
N TYR A 298 7.89 20.62 -16.74
CA TYR A 298 8.56 19.37 -17.06
C TYR A 298 8.57 19.15 -18.57
N THR A 299 9.76 18.95 -19.12
CA THR A 299 9.98 18.67 -20.54
C THR A 299 9.54 17.26 -20.87
N VAL A 300 8.76 17.10 -21.94
CA VAL A 300 8.45 15.78 -22.51
C VAL A 300 9.69 15.32 -23.29
N GLY A 301 10.11 14.07 -23.05
CA GLY A 301 11.25 13.49 -23.74
C GLY A 301 11.03 13.40 -25.26
N THR A 302 12.08 13.05 -26.00
CA THR A 302 11.98 12.77 -27.45
C THR A 302 11.66 11.31 -27.76
N GLU A 303 11.78 10.43 -26.76
CA GLU A 303 11.54 9.00 -26.84
C GLU A 303 10.60 8.56 -25.71
N PRO A 304 9.82 7.49 -25.91
CA PRO A 304 8.96 6.95 -24.86
C PRO A 304 9.78 6.54 -23.62
N PRO A 305 9.20 6.65 -22.41
CA PRO A 305 9.91 6.23 -21.22
C PRO A 305 10.25 4.74 -21.27
N SER A 306 11.33 4.35 -20.61
CA SER A 306 11.74 2.95 -20.55
C SER A 306 10.69 2.08 -19.86
N ARG A 307 10.50 0.85 -20.34
CA ARG A 307 9.65 -0.17 -19.69
C ARG A 307 10.08 -0.47 -18.25
N PHE A 308 11.33 -0.18 -17.88
CA PHE A 308 11.82 -0.32 -16.51
C PHE A 308 11.28 0.74 -15.54
N THR A 309 10.56 1.76 -16.03
CA THR A 309 9.80 2.69 -15.17
C THR A 309 8.42 2.16 -14.79
N HIS A 310 8.00 1.03 -15.37
CA HIS A 310 6.74 0.36 -15.09
C HIS A 310 6.96 -0.73 -14.03
N ALA A 311 6.20 -0.68 -12.93
CA ALA A 311 6.44 -1.50 -11.74
C ALA A 311 6.43 -3.02 -12.00
N SER A 312 5.41 -3.54 -12.70
CA SER A 312 5.33 -4.99 -12.98
C SER A 312 6.45 -5.47 -13.90
N TYR A 313 6.68 -4.79 -15.04
CA TYR A 313 7.79 -5.12 -15.95
C TYR A 313 9.16 -4.99 -15.32
N ALA A 314 9.36 -3.97 -14.46
CA ALA A 314 10.57 -3.82 -13.68
C ALA A 314 10.80 -5.00 -12.73
N LEU A 315 9.75 -5.42 -12.00
CA LEU A 315 9.83 -6.57 -11.10
C LEU A 315 10.15 -7.86 -11.86
N ASP A 316 9.50 -8.12 -12.99
CA ASP A 316 9.77 -9.31 -13.82
C ASP A 316 11.21 -9.32 -14.34
N ALA A 317 11.71 -8.18 -14.80
CA ALA A 317 13.08 -8.06 -15.29
C ALA A 317 14.11 -8.29 -14.18
N LEU A 318 13.83 -7.82 -12.97
CA LEU A 318 14.70 -8.00 -11.80
C LEU A 318 14.64 -9.41 -11.22
N ALA A 319 13.48 -10.07 -11.26
CA ALA A 319 13.31 -11.44 -10.79
C ALA A 319 13.90 -12.48 -11.77
N GLY A 320 13.96 -12.17 -13.07
CA GLY A 320 14.52 -13.08 -14.08
C GLY A 320 16.05 -13.10 -14.09
N ALA A 321 16.66 -12.18 -14.83
CA ALA A 321 18.12 -12.14 -15.04
C ALA A 321 18.68 -10.72 -14.84
N PRO A 322 18.66 -10.19 -13.61
CA PRO A 322 18.98 -8.78 -13.34
C PRO A 322 20.41 -8.40 -13.74
N LYS A 323 21.34 -9.37 -13.72
CA LYS A 323 22.74 -9.18 -14.15
C LYS A 323 22.87 -8.87 -15.64
N ASN A 324 21.91 -9.28 -16.46
CA ASN A 324 21.90 -9.03 -17.91
C ASN A 324 21.35 -7.64 -18.26
N LEU A 325 20.72 -6.95 -17.30
CA LEU A 325 20.27 -5.57 -17.49
C LEU A 325 21.45 -4.60 -17.42
N ALA A 326 21.44 -3.61 -18.31
CA ALA A 326 22.31 -2.44 -18.21
C ALA A 326 22.09 -1.74 -16.85
N VAL A 327 23.14 -1.11 -16.31
CA VAL A 327 23.09 -0.46 -14.98
C VAL A 327 21.94 0.54 -14.87
N THR A 328 21.79 1.42 -15.86
CA THR A 328 20.71 2.43 -15.91
C THR A 328 19.31 1.81 -15.93
N ALA A 329 19.14 0.68 -16.63
CA ALA A 329 17.88 -0.06 -16.66
C ALA A 329 17.57 -0.72 -15.31
N ARG A 330 18.59 -1.29 -14.67
CA ARG A 330 18.48 -1.91 -13.35
C ARG A 330 18.15 -0.89 -12.26
N ASP A 331 18.76 0.30 -12.32
CA ASP A 331 18.50 1.39 -11.38
C ASP A 331 17.07 1.92 -11.55
N ALA A 332 16.63 2.14 -12.80
CA ALA A 332 15.25 2.54 -13.09
C ALA A 332 14.23 1.48 -12.60
N ALA A 333 14.50 0.21 -12.86
CA ALA A 333 13.66 -0.90 -12.41
C ALA A 333 13.57 -0.95 -10.88
N SER A 334 14.70 -0.80 -10.19
CA SER A 334 14.76 -0.82 -8.73
C SER A 334 13.99 0.36 -8.12
N ALA A 335 14.11 1.54 -8.72
CA ALA A 335 13.35 2.72 -8.32
C ALA A 335 11.85 2.51 -8.53
N ALA A 336 11.43 1.96 -9.68
CA ALA A 336 10.02 1.71 -9.98
C ALA A 336 9.39 0.70 -9.00
N VAL A 337 10.08 -0.41 -8.72
CA VAL A 337 9.62 -1.42 -7.75
C VAL A 337 9.53 -0.83 -6.34
N THR A 338 10.52 -0.04 -5.92
CA THR A 338 10.51 0.63 -4.62
C THR A 338 9.33 1.60 -4.49
N LYS A 339 9.12 2.46 -5.49
CA LYS A 339 7.98 3.42 -5.49
C LYS A 339 6.65 2.69 -5.44
N ALA A 340 6.51 1.59 -6.18
CA ALA A 340 5.30 0.78 -6.16
C ALA A 340 5.07 0.12 -4.79
N ALA A 341 6.09 -0.45 -4.16
CA ALA A 341 5.98 -1.04 -2.83
C ALA A 341 5.63 -0.01 -1.74
N GLN A 342 6.06 1.23 -1.89
CA GLN A 342 5.72 2.33 -0.98
C GLN A 342 4.31 2.88 -1.19
N ALA A 343 3.80 2.83 -2.42
CA ALA A 343 2.54 3.49 -2.78
C ALA A 343 1.34 2.53 -2.82
N LEU A 344 1.49 1.30 -3.34
CA LEU A 344 0.39 0.39 -3.61
C LEU A 344 -0.09 -0.29 -2.31
N PRO A 345 -1.34 -0.06 -1.86
CA PRO A 345 -1.83 -0.68 -0.64
C PRO A 345 -1.93 -2.20 -0.76
N LEU A 346 -1.34 -2.93 0.19
CA LEU A 346 -1.28 -4.40 0.21
C LEU A 346 -2.64 -5.05 -0.01
N LYS A 347 -3.67 -4.60 0.72
CA LYS A 347 -5.04 -5.14 0.64
C LYS A 347 -5.72 -4.93 -0.71
N ILE A 348 -5.28 -3.92 -1.47
CA ILE A 348 -5.91 -3.55 -2.75
C ILE A 348 -5.19 -4.23 -3.92
N TYR A 349 -3.90 -4.52 -3.79
CA TYR A 349 -3.07 -5.07 -4.86
C TYR A 349 -2.37 -6.39 -4.47
N PRO A 350 -3.10 -7.41 -3.97
CA PRO A 350 -2.50 -8.63 -3.40
C PRO A 350 -1.63 -9.39 -4.41
N GLU A 351 -1.97 -9.38 -5.70
CA GLU A 351 -1.19 -10.07 -6.74
C GLU A 351 0.20 -9.45 -6.95
N TYR A 352 0.29 -8.12 -6.96
CA TYR A 352 1.58 -7.42 -7.06
C TYR A 352 2.44 -7.73 -5.83
N TRP A 353 1.82 -7.74 -4.65
CA TRP A 353 2.49 -8.06 -3.40
C TRP A 353 2.93 -9.52 -3.31
N ALA A 354 2.16 -10.47 -3.82
CA ALA A 354 2.58 -11.88 -3.88
C ALA A 354 3.84 -12.04 -4.76
N ARG A 355 3.90 -11.36 -5.91
CA ARG A 355 5.09 -11.34 -6.77
C ARG A 355 6.29 -10.68 -6.08
N LEU A 356 6.03 -9.57 -5.38
CA LEU A 356 7.05 -8.85 -4.63
C LEU A 356 7.59 -9.69 -3.46
N GLN A 357 6.73 -10.44 -2.79
CA GLN A 357 7.10 -11.37 -1.73
C GLN A 357 7.94 -12.53 -2.26
N ALA A 358 7.56 -13.12 -3.41
CA ALA A 358 8.35 -14.15 -4.06
C ALA A 358 9.76 -13.64 -4.41
N PHE A 359 9.88 -12.40 -4.89
CA PHE A 359 11.15 -11.76 -5.22
C PHE A 359 12.08 -11.56 -4.00
N VAL A 360 11.53 -11.30 -2.81
CA VAL A 360 12.32 -11.21 -1.58
C VAL A 360 12.52 -12.54 -0.88
N ASN A 361 11.67 -13.55 -1.09
CA ASN A 361 11.87 -14.87 -0.49
C ASN A 361 13.08 -15.61 -1.08
N ASP A 362 13.52 -15.25 -2.29
CA ASP A 362 14.78 -15.72 -2.88
C ASP A 362 16.02 -15.04 -2.26
N LEU A 363 15.84 -14.09 -1.34
CA LEU A 363 16.92 -13.35 -0.71
C LEU A 363 17.69 -14.23 0.28
N THR A 364 18.94 -14.52 -0.03
CA THR A 364 19.89 -15.16 0.90
C THR A 364 20.72 -14.15 1.70
N ILE A 365 20.61 -12.86 1.38
CA ILE A 365 21.44 -11.80 1.96
C ILE A 365 21.03 -11.57 3.42
N ASN A 366 21.98 -11.74 4.33
CA ASN A 366 21.83 -11.39 5.75
C ASN A 366 23.05 -10.55 6.16
N PRO A 367 22.94 -9.21 6.15
CA PRO A 367 24.07 -8.36 6.54
C PRO A 367 24.39 -8.56 8.02
N THR A 368 25.68 -8.74 8.34
CA THR A 368 26.19 -8.84 9.72
C THR A 368 27.47 -8.04 9.88
N SER A 369 27.97 -7.86 11.11
CA SER A 369 29.25 -7.20 11.35
C SER A 369 30.42 -7.96 10.73
N ASP A 370 30.36 -9.29 10.73
CA ASP A 370 31.39 -10.16 10.15
C ASP A 370 31.28 -10.27 8.63
N THR A 371 30.05 -10.17 8.08
CA THR A 371 29.77 -10.16 6.65
C THR A 371 28.93 -8.95 6.25
N PRO A 372 29.53 -7.74 6.17
CA PRO A 372 28.80 -6.54 5.81
C PRO A 372 28.30 -6.59 4.36
N PHE A 373 27.08 -6.10 4.12
CA PHE A 373 26.51 -6.00 2.79
C PHE A 373 26.93 -4.70 2.11
N ASN A 374 27.61 -4.80 0.96
CA ASN A 374 28.00 -3.65 0.15
C ASN A 374 26.89 -3.30 -0.87
N ALA A 375 26.11 -2.28 -0.52
CA ALA A 375 24.95 -1.85 -1.29
C ALA A 375 25.31 -1.24 -2.65
N ALA A 376 26.53 -0.75 -2.83
CA ALA A 376 27.00 -0.22 -4.11
C ALA A 376 27.43 -1.35 -5.07
N ALA A 377 27.94 -2.45 -4.53
CA ALA A 377 28.33 -3.61 -5.32
C ALA A 377 27.14 -4.47 -5.76
N ASP A 378 26.05 -4.46 -4.99
CA ASP A 378 24.84 -5.24 -5.26
C ASP A 378 23.54 -4.40 -5.12
N PRO A 379 23.17 -3.61 -6.15
CA PRO A 379 21.95 -2.81 -6.12
C PRO A 379 20.66 -3.64 -6.08
N VAL A 380 20.67 -4.88 -6.59
CA VAL A 380 19.48 -5.75 -6.57
C VAL A 380 19.29 -6.33 -5.17
N GLY A 381 20.37 -6.78 -4.53
CA GLY A 381 20.34 -7.15 -3.12
C GLY A 381 19.89 -6.00 -2.22
N LYS A 382 20.32 -4.76 -2.51
CA LYS A 382 19.85 -3.56 -1.80
C LYS A 382 18.34 -3.37 -1.97
N LEU A 383 17.83 -3.55 -3.18
CA LEU A 383 16.39 -3.51 -3.43
C LEU A 383 15.66 -4.58 -2.63
N GLN A 384 16.12 -5.84 -2.67
CA GLN A 384 15.48 -6.93 -1.91
C GLN A 384 15.44 -6.63 -0.40
N LEU A 385 16.54 -6.14 0.19
CA LEU A 385 16.56 -5.67 1.59
C LEU A 385 15.61 -4.49 1.84
N THR A 386 15.50 -3.56 0.89
CA THR A 386 14.55 -2.42 0.98
C THR A 386 13.11 -2.93 1.06
N ILE A 387 12.76 -3.85 0.17
CA ILE A 387 11.42 -4.41 0.07
C ILE A 387 11.10 -5.26 1.29
N GLU A 388 12.02 -6.12 1.74
CA GLU A 388 11.84 -6.91 2.95
C GLU A 388 11.59 -6.01 4.17
N ALA A 389 12.36 -4.92 4.31
CA ALA A 389 12.14 -3.95 5.39
C ALA A 389 10.75 -3.29 5.32
N LEU A 390 10.27 -2.96 4.12
CA LEU A 390 8.92 -2.42 3.93
C LEU A 390 7.84 -3.46 4.29
N VAL A 391 8.01 -4.72 3.88
CA VAL A 391 7.08 -5.81 4.22
C VAL A 391 7.01 -6.00 5.74
N LEU A 392 8.16 -6.06 6.41
CA LEU A 392 8.21 -6.22 7.88
C LEU A 392 7.61 -5.02 8.63
N ASP A 393 7.75 -3.79 8.10
CA ASP A 393 7.08 -2.61 8.66
C ASP A 393 5.54 -2.74 8.58
N LEU A 394 5.02 -3.29 7.46
CA LEU A 394 3.58 -3.42 7.19
C LEU A 394 2.88 -4.59 7.89
N LEU A 395 3.60 -5.68 8.20
CA LEU A 395 3.01 -6.84 8.85
C LEU A 395 2.62 -6.52 10.30
N PRO A 396 1.42 -6.90 10.78
CA PRO A 396 1.02 -6.67 12.17
C PRO A 396 1.87 -7.46 13.16
N ALA A 397 2.35 -8.63 12.74
CA ALA A 397 3.22 -9.53 13.48
C ALA A 397 4.07 -10.33 12.47
N SER A 398 5.30 -10.66 12.86
CA SER A 398 6.24 -11.40 12.02
C SER A 398 6.94 -12.50 12.82
N ASP A 399 7.29 -13.60 12.14
CA ASP A 399 8.19 -14.61 12.68
C ASP A 399 9.64 -14.08 12.74
N ALA A 400 10.52 -14.82 13.43
CA ALA A 400 11.91 -14.41 13.63
C ALA A 400 12.65 -14.28 12.29
N HIS A 401 13.28 -13.13 12.07
CA HIS A 401 14.11 -12.87 10.90
C HIS A 401 15.48 -13.54 11.05
N ARG A 402 16.06 -13.99 9.94
CA ARG A 402 17.37 -14.69 9.89
C ARG A 402 18.51 -13.93 10.57
N GLY A 403 18.50 -12.61 10.50
CA GLY A 403 19.50 -11.73 11.14
C GLY A 403 19.23 -11.38 12.60
N ALA A 404 18.14 -11.86 13.22
CA ALA A 404 17.78 -11.48 14.58
C ALA A 404 18.80 -11.98 15.62
N ALA A 405 19.35 -13.19 15.42
CA ALA A 405 20.36 -13.76 16.29
C ALA A 405 21.69 -12.98 16.27
N ASP A 406 22.04 -12.37 15.14
CA ASP A 406 23.23 -11.53 15.01
C ASP A 406 23.04 -10.16 15.66
N PHE A 407 21.89 -9.52 15.39
CA PHE A 407 21.53 -8.25 15.98
C PHE A 407 20.00 -8.04 15.95
N PRO A 408 19.36 -7.66 17.07
CA PRO A 408 19.95 -7.30 18.37
C PRO A 408 20.37 -8.50 19.24
N GLY A 409 20.19 -9.73 18.78
CA GLY A 409 20.46 -10.95 19.53
C GLY A 409 19.19 -11.66 19.99
N VAL A 410 19.35 -12.84 20.57
CA VAL A 410 18.23 -13.66 21.07
C VAL A 410 18.42 -13.98 22.54
N VAL A 411 17.32 -14.21 23.25
CA VAL A 411 17.36 -14.70 24.63
C VAL A 411 17.60 -16.21 24.61
N PRO A 412 18.48 -16.77 25.47
CA PRO A 412 18.67 -18.21 25.59
C PRO A 412 17.36 -18.95 25.87
N SER A 413 17.11 -20.06 25.17
CA SER A 413 15.86 -20.84 25.25
C SER A 413 15.57 -21.44 26.63
N SER A 414 16.56 -21.50 27.52
CA SER A 414 16.39 -21.90 28.92
C SER A 414 15.75 -20.81 29.80
N THR A 415 15.68 -19.57 29.31
CA THR A 415 15.08 -18.45 30.03
C THR A 415 13.57 -18.49 29.86
N SER A 416 12.82 -18.30 30.94
CA SER A 416 11.36 -18.22 30.86
C SER A 416 10.89 -16.78 30.67
N PRO A 417 9.88 -16.52 29.82
CA PRO A 417 9.26 -15.21 29.74
C PRO A 417 8.50 -14.89 31.02
N VAL A 418 8.28 -13.61 31.27
CA VAL A 418 7.59 -13.08 32.44
C VAL A 418 6.29 -12.37 32.05
N SER A 419 5.42 -12.21 33.06
CA SER A 419 4.34 -11.24 33.04
C SER A 419 4.61 -10.21 34.13
N GLN A 420 4.65 -8.92 33.77
CA GLN A 420 4.96 -7.82 34.67
C GLN A 420 3.91 -6.72 34.54
N THR A 421 3.36 -6.29 35.67
CA THR A 421 2.52 -5.09 35.76
C THR A 421 3.39 -3.91 36.17
N LEU A 422 3.46 -2.91 35.29
CA LEU A 422 4.33 -1.74 35.41
C LEU A 422 3.48 -0.49 35.61
N SER A 423 4.01 0.45 36.39
CA SER A 423 3.50 1.82 36.48
C SER A 423 4.21 2.67 35.43
N ILE A 424 3.48 3.09 34.40
CA ILE A 424 4.01 3.90 33.30
C ILE A 424 3.51 5.34 33.45
N ASP A 425 4.42 6.31 33.33
CA ASP A 425 4.04 7.73 33.25
C ASP A 425 3.47 8.04 31.86
N GLY A 426 2.14 8.07 31.77
CA GLY A 426 1.36 8.40 30.58
C GLY A 426 1.13 9.91 30.40
N THR A 427 1.84 10.75 31.15
CA THR A 427 1.86 12.20 30.93
C THR A 427 3.12 12.60 30.17
N TYR A 428 2.96 13.40 29.12
CA TYR A 428 4.07 14.00 28.39
C TYR A 428 3.62 15.24 27.63
N THR A 429 4.13 16.41 28.01
CA THR A 429 3.77 17.69 27.38
C THR A 429 4.43 17.92 26.01
N GLY A 430 5.41 17.11 25.62
CA GLY A 430 6.33 17.42 24.52
C GLY A 430 7.57 18.18 24.99
N ARG A 431 8.55 18.33 24.11
CA ARG A 431 9.71 19.21 24.33
C ARG A 431 9.37 20.64 23.90
N ASP A 432 10.15 21.59 24.37
CA ASP A 432 10.08 22.97 23.88
C ASP A 432 10.29 23.02 22.35
N SER A 433 9.53 23.90 21.68
CA SER A 433 9.56 24.03 20.22
C SER A 433 10.93 24.40 19.64
N GLY A 434 11.82 25.00 20.43
CA GLY A 434 13.21 25.27 20.08
C GLY A 434 14.05 24.01 19.83
N TYR A 435 13.60 22.84 20.28
CA TYR A 435 14.23 21.54 20.00
C TYR A 435 13.82 20.95 18.64
N MET A 436 13.62 21.79 17.62
CA MET A 436 13.10 21.42 16.30
C MET A 436 13.76 20.17 15.69
N TYR A 437 15.10 20.12 15.64
CA TYR A 437 15.86 19.03 15.04
C TYR A 437 15.81 17.73 15.87
N ALA A 438 15.41 17.83 17.15
CA ALA A 438 15.14 16.69 18.00
C ALA A 438 13.67 16.23 17.94
N ASN A 439 12.89 16.77 16.99
CA ASN A 439 11.47 16.56 16.81
C ASN A 439 10.70 16.82 18.12
N ALA A 440 10.47 18.10 18.43
CA ALA A 440 9.91 18.53 19.72
C ALA A 440 8.56 17.87 20.09
N GLY A 441 7.78 17.45 19.08
CA GLY A 441 6.52 16.74 19.26
C GLY A 441 6.63 15.20 19.23
N ALA A 442 7.83 14.63 19.11
CA ALA A 442 8.01 13.18 19.11
C ALA A 442 7.57 12.56 20.43
N ALA A 443 6.91 11.40 20.37
CA ALA A 443 6.51 10.65 21.55
C ALA A 443 7.72 10.32 22.45
N VAL A 444 7.54 10.44 23.76
CA VAL A 444 8.55 9.99 24.74
C VAL A 444 8.50 8.47 24.89
N TRP A 445 9.65 7.83 25.02
CA TRP A 445 9.72 6.39 25.26
C TRP A 445 9.83 6.13 26.75
N ARG A 446 8.91 5.33 27.29
CA ARG A 446 8.95 4.84 28.68
C ARG A 446 9.49 3.42 28.66
N SER A 447 10.72 3.25 29.17
CA SER A 447 11.35 1.93 29.27
C SER A 447 10.58 1.04 30.24
N THR A 448 10.48 -0.24 29.90
CA THR A 448 9.72 -1.23 30.67
C THR A 448 10.61 -2.17 31.47
N GLY A 449 11.93 -2.15 31.24
CA GLY A 449 12.85 -3.16 31.78
C GLY A 449 12.61 -4.56 31.19
N LEU A 450 11.97 -4.65 30.02
CA LEU A 450 11.69 -5.91 29.34
C LEU A 450 12.32 -5.95 27.95
N TYR A 451 12.61 -7.16 27.49
CA TYR A 451 13.08 -7.48 26.15
C TYR A 451 12.14 -8.47 25.48
N ALA A 452 11.84 -8.29 24.21
CA ALA A 452 11.10 -9.26 23.40
C ALA A 452 12.07 -10.10 22.57
N ASN A 453 11.91 -11.43 22.61
CA ASN A 453 12.65 -12.29 21.70
C ASN A 453 12.07 -12.19 20.27
N ALA A 454 12.89 -12.45 19.25
CA ALA A 454 12.45 -12.40 17.86
C ALA A 454 11.37 -13.45 17.56
N GLY A 455 10.30 -13.07 16.87
CA GLY A 455 9.20 -13.97 16.48
C GLY A 455 8.28 -14.45 17.61
N GLU A 456 8.60 -14.13 18.86
CA GLU A 456 7.79 -14.49 20.03
C GLU A 456 6.71 -13.45 20.31
N MET A 457 5.59 -13.91 20.84
CA MET A 457 4.42 -13.06 21.09
C MET A 457 4.61 -12.24 22.37
N VAL A 458 4.39 -10.93 22.26
CA VAL A 458 4.24 -10.03 23.40
C VAL A 458 2.81 -9.54 23.45
N SER A 459 2.20 -9.58 24.64
CA SER A 459 0.85 -9.05 24.86
C SER A 459 0.86 -7.95 25.92
N VAL A 460 0.21 -6.85 25.61
CA VAL A 460 0.11 -5.65 26.45
C VAL A 460 -1.35 -5.46 26.85
N SER A 461 -1.61 -5.38 28.14
CA SER A 461 -2.92 -5.03 28.69
C SER A 461 -2.90 -3.64 29.30
N LEU A 462 -3.92 -2.86 28.95
CA LEU A 462 -4.07 -1.44 29.28
C LEU A 462 -5.38 -1.20 30.04
N PRO A 463 -5.45 -0.15 30.87
CA PRO A 463 -6.73 0.33 31.36
C PRO A 463 -7.54 0.90 30.20
N SER A 464 -8.86 0.71 30.24
CA SER A 464 -9.80 1.23 29.24
C SER A 464 -9.66 2.74 28.99
N SER A 465 -9.25 3.50 30.00
CA SER A 465 -9.02 4.95 29.91
C SER A 465 -7.82 5.35 29.06
N ALA A 466 -6.93 4.41 28.69
CA ALA A 466 -5.70 4.70 27.95
C ALA A 466 -5.77 4.31 26.46
N THR A 467 -6.78 3.55 26.02
CA THR A 467 -6.84 3.00 24.65
C THR A 467 -7.02 4.07 23.58
N SER A 468 -7.68 5.20 23.90
CA SER A 468 -7.84 6.31 22.95
C SER A 468 -6.70 7.33 22.99
N ALA A 469 -5.65 7.09 23.77
CA ALA A 469 -4.61 8.10 24.04
C ALA A 469 -3.44 8.12 23.04
N GLY A 470 -3.49 7.26 22.02
CA GLY A 470 -2.43 7.17 20.99
C GLY A 470 -1.12 6.59 21.52
N LEU A 471 -1.18 5.77 22.58
CA LEU A 471 -0.02 5.01 23.05
C LEU A 471 0.41 3.99 21.99
N GLN A 472 1.69 3.61 21.99
CA GLN A 472 2.17 2.50 21.16
C GLN A 472 3.15 1.62 21.94
N LEU A 473 3.18 0.33 21.61
CA LEU A 473 4.27 -0.54 21.98
C LEU A 473 5.37 -0.37 20.95
N ARG A 474 6.59 -0.14 21.41
CA ARG A 474 7.80 -0.12 20.59
C ARG A 474 8.71 -1.26 21.01
N ILE A 475 9.14 -2.04 20.03
CA ILE A 475 10.11 -3.13 20.18
C ILE A 475 11.39 -2.72 19.45
N GLY A 476 12.46 -2.49 20.21
CA GLY A 476 13.76 -2.02 19.71
C GLY A 476 14.08 -0.57 20.09
N CYS A 477 15.31 -0.32 20.55
CA CYS A 477 15.79 1.00 20.95
C CYS A 477 16.32 1.87 19.79
N HIS A 478 16.28 1.36 18.56
CA HIS A 478 16.94 1.98 17.39
C HIS A 478 15.99 2.88 16.60
N SER A 479 16.33 4.16 16.44
CA SER A 479 15.64 5.09 15.52
C SER A 479 16.36 5.25 14.18
N ASP A 480 17.57 4.71 14.05
CA ASP A 480 18.37 4.78 12.85
C ASP A 480 17.95 3.75 11.80
N SER A 481 18.39 3.97 10.56
CA SER A 481 18.22 3.05 9.45
C SER A 481 19.53 2.94 8.68
N LEU A 482 19.95 1.71 8.37
CA LEU A 482 21.14 1.49 7.54
C LEU A 482 20.83 1.55 6.04
N MET A 483 19.58 1.79 5.62
CA MET A 483 19.17 1.77 4.21
C MET A 483 19.96 2.76 3.32
N GLY A 484 20.41 3.87 3.91
CA GLY A 484 21.22 4.89 3.23
C GLY A 484 22.73 4.65 3.28
N LYS A 485 23.20 3.57 3.93
CA LYS A 485 24.63 3.28 4.05
C LYS A 485 25.13 2.48 2.85
N SER A 486 26.37 2.74 2.45
CA SER A 486 27.07 1.97 1.41
C SER A 486 27.47 0.57 1.88
N SER A 487 27.73 0.42 3.19
CA SER A 487 28.00 -0.86 3.86
C SER A 487 27.03 -1.04 5.01
N MET A 488 26.26 -2.13 5.01
CA MET A 488 25.28 -2.46 6.05
C MET A 488 25.82 -3.63 6.89
N ILE A 489 25.97 -3.41 8.20
CA ILE A 489 26.52 -4.40 9.15
C ILE A 489 25.45 -5.18 9.92
N ARG A 490 24.18 -4.91 9.61
CA ARG A 490 23.01 -5.62 10.14
C ARG A 490 21.84 -5.34 9.21
N PHE A 491 20.73 -6.03 9.43
CA PHE A 491 19.50 -5.69 8.73
C PHE A 491 19.15 -4.20 8.92
N PRO A 492 18.69 -3.47 7.88
CA PRO A 492 18.68 -2.01 7.93
C PRO A 492 17.67 -1.39 8.87
N LYS A 493 16.52 -2.04 9.08
CA LYS A 493 15.45 -1.61 9.99
C LYS A 493 14.99 -2.77 10.85
N ILE A 494 15.11 -2.62 12.17
CA ILE A 494 14.93 -3.73 13.12
C ILE A 494 13.93 -3.42 14.23
N THR A 495 13.24 -2.28 14.13
CA THR A 495 12.33 -1.79 15.15
C THR A 495 10.90 -1.98 14.69
N LYS A 496 10.02 -2.43 15.59
CA LYS A 496 8.58 -2.52 15.35
C LYS A 496 7.82 -1.57 16.28
N THR A 497 6.77 -0.95 15.75
CA THR A 497 5.77 -0.22 16.55
C THR A 497 4.39 -0.81 16.31
N THR A 498 3.56 -0.82 17.34
CA THR A 498 2.18 -1.30 17.29
C THR A 498 1.30 -0.39 18.14
N ASP A 499 0.20 0.08 17.58
CA ASP A 499 -0.75 0.93 18.29
C ASP A 499 -1.37 0.17 19.46
N LEU A 500 -1.55 0.88 20.58
CA LEU A 500 -2.12 0.36 21.82
C LEU A 500 -3.54 0.91 22.00
N ASP A 501 -4.41 0.54 21.06
CA ASP A 501 -5.77 1.08 20.88
C ASP A 501 -6.89 0.19 21.45
N GLN A 502 -6.52 -0.91 22.09
CA GLN A 502 -7.44 -1.88 22.73
C GLN A 502 -6.93 -2.26 24.13
N GLU A 503 -7.81 -2.74 25.00
CA GLU A 503 -7.43 -3.17 26.36
C GLU A 503 -6.44 -4.33 26.39
N LEU A 504 -6.36 -5.11 25.31
CA LEU A 504 -5.39 -6.17 25.09
C LEU A 504 -4.90 -6.12 23.65
N VAL A 505 -3.60 -5.90 23.45
CA VAL A 505 -2.95 -5.90 22.14
C VAL A 505 -1.81 -6.90 22.15
N SER A 506 -1.75 -7.75 21.12
CA SER A 506 -0.68 -8.74 20.95
C SER A 506 0.06 -8.52 19.64
N THR A 507 1.39 -8.64 19.65
CA THR A 507 2.24 -8.50 18.45
C THR A 507 3.50 -9.37 18.54
N LYS A 508 4.20 -9.49 17.41
CA LYS A 508 5.52 -10.11 17.30
C LYS A 508 6.45 -9.19 16.50
N SER A 509 7.71 -9.09 16.93
CA SER A 509 8.76 -8.40 16.17
C SER A 509 9.65 -9.41 15.48
N ALA A 510 9.98 -9.16 14.21
CA ALA A 510 10.90 -10.01 13.46
C ALA A 510 12.31 -10.05 14.06
N PHE A 511 12.73 -9.01 14.77
CA PHE A 511 14.07 -8.89 15.36
C PHE A 511 14.09 -8.93 16.88
N GLY A 512 12.94 -8.81 17.54
CA GLY A 512 12.91 -8.60 18.99
C GLY A 512 13.51 -7.25 19.39
N GLY A 513 13.87 -7.11 20.67
CA GLY A 513 14.49 -5.90 21.22
C GLY A 513 13.85 -5.40 22.52
N LEU A 514 14.43 -4.34 23.09
CA LEU A 514 13.91 -3.67 24.29
C LEU A 514 12.47 -3.17 24.07
N LEU A 515 11.62 -3.37 25.08
CA LEU A 515 10.21 -2.98 25.06
C LEU A 515 10.04 -1.59 25.69
N TYR A 516 9.36 -0.71 24.96
CA TYR A 516 8.98 0.62 25.42
C TYR A 516 7.48 0.85 25.21
N VAL A 517 6.85 1.56 26.13
CA VAL A 517 5.55 2.21 25.86
C VAL A 517 5.85 3.64 25.40
N THR A 518 5.42 4.01 24.21
CA THR A 518 5.55 5.38 23.71
C THR A 518 4.32 6.19 24.12
N VAL A 519 4.56 7.42 24.58
CA VAL A 519 3.52 8.34 25.04
C VAL A 519 3.59 9.60 24.16
N PRO A 520 2.53 9.92 23.39
CA PRO A 520 2.56 11.06 22.47
C PRO A 520 2.64 12.38 23.22
N ALA A 521 3.20 13.41 22.57
CA ALA A 521 3.22 14.76 23.11
C ALA A 521 1.78 15.28 23.30
N GLY A 522 1.52 15.92 24.43
CA GLY A 522 0.20 16.39 24.84
C GLY A 522 -0.60 15.36 25.67
N ALA A 523 -0.14 14.11 25.80
CA ALA A 523 -0.83 13.12 26.64
C ALA A 523 -0.79 13.53 28.12
N ALA A 524 -1.89 13.31 28.84
CA ALA A 524 -2.05 13.68 30.24
C ALA A 524 -2.81 12.60 31.03
N LEU A 525 -2.38 11.34 30.90
CA LEU A 525 -3.07 10.21 31.53
C LEU A 525 -2.70 10.01 33.01
N GLY A 526 -1.67 10.71 33.51
CA GLY A 526 -1.07 10.41 34.80
C GLY A 526 -0.33 9.07 34.78
N SER A 527 -0.25 8.42 35.93
CA SER A 527 0.32 7.08 36.05
C SER A 527 -0.69 6.04 35.62
N ILE A 528 -0.33 5.21 34.63
CA ILE A 528 -1.16 4.12 34.11
C ILE A 528 -0.53 2.76 34.46
N SER A 529 -1.38 1.79 34.80
CA SER A 529 -0.96 0.41 35.08
C SER A 529 -0.98 -0.41 33.79
N VAL A 530 0.17 -0.85 33.32
CA VAL A 530 0.31 -1.60 32.06
C VAL A 530 0.86 -2.98 32.37
N THR A 531 0.17 -4.04 31.95
CA THR A 531 0.67 -5.41 32.10
C THR A 531 1.25 -5.92 30.79
N ILE A 532 2.51 -6.32 30.80
CA ILE A 532 3.20 -6.87 29.63
C ILE A 532 3.52 -8.34 29.91
N SER A 533 3.17 -9.23 28.98
CA SER A 533 3.44 -10.66 29.04
C SER A 533 4.19 -11.14 27.79
N GLY A 534 5.00 -12.19 27.95
CA GLY A 534 5.84 -12.73 26.87
C GLY A 534 7.19 -12.04 26.72
N GLY A 535 7.50 -11.04 27.56
CA GLY A 535 8.81 -10.39 27.61
C GLY A 535 9.77 -11.08 28.57
N PHE A 536 11.05 -10.72 28.51
CA PHE A 536 12.12 -11.21 29.39
C PHE A 536 12.71 -10.06 30.20
N LEU A 537 13.09 -10.30 31.45
CA LEU A 537 13.68 -9.28 32.30
C LEU A 537 15.02 -8.80 31.73
N SER A 538 15.05 -7.52 31.38
CA SER A 538 16.21 -6.81 30.85
C SER A 538 16.73 -5.86 31.92
N PRO A 539 18.05 -5.62 32.01
CA PRO A 539 18.60 -4.64 32.94
C PRO A 539 18.05 -3.26 32.58
N MET A 540 17.69 -2.47 33.60
CA MET A 540 17.31 -1.07 33.44
C MET A 540 17.94 -0.22 34.54
N TYR A 541 18.64 0.85 34.15
CA TYR A 541 19.16 1.84 35.07
C TYR A 541 18.31 3.11 35.07
N VAL A 542 17.73 3.45 36.23
CA VAL A 542 17.01 4.70 36.45
C VAL A 542 17.81 5.59 37.37
N HIS A 543 18.33 6.68 36.80
CA HIS A 543 19.09 7.68 37.53
C HIS A 543 18.28 8.25 38.70
N GLY A 544 18.88 8.32 39.89
CA GLY A 544 18.23 8.77 41.12
C GLY A 544 17.40 7.70 41.84
N ARG A 545 17.19 6.52 41.22
CA ARG A 545 16.56 5.36 41.85
C ARG A 545 17.56 4.24 42.11
N ASP A 546 18.32 3.86 41.08
CA ASP A 546 19.17 2.67 41.12
C ASP A 546 20.62 3.04 41.48
N SER A 547 21.25 2.22 42.33
CA SER A 547 22.67 2.31 42.63
C SER A 547 23.52 1.55 41.59
N LEU A 548 24.84 1.76 41.61
CA LEU A 548 25.76 0.97 40.78
C LEU A 548 25.69 -0.52 41.13
N ALA A 549 25.49 -0.86 42.40
CA ALA A 549 25.37 -2.25 42.85
C ALA A 549 24.07 -2.89 42.31
N ASP A 550 22.96 -2.15 42.31
CA ASP A 550 21.70 -2.62 41.73
C ASP A 550 21.86 -2.87 40.23
N TRP A 551 22.52 -1.96 39.52
CA TRP A 551 22.82 -2.12 38.10
C TRP A 551 23.68 -3.35 37.81
N GLN A 552 24.76 -3.55 38.56
CA GLN A 552 25.63 -4.71 38.42
C GLN A 552 24.90 -6.02 38.71
N GLY A 553 24.03 -6.04 39.73
CA GLY A 553 23.18 -7.18 40.05
C GLY A 553 22.21 -7.52 38.91
N GLN A 554 21.58 -6.51 38.32
CA GLN A 554 20.69 -6.69 37.16
C GLN A 554 21.45 -7.25 35.95
N LEU A 555 22.64 -6.71 35.63
CA LEU A 555 23.48 -7.21 34.54
C LEU A 555 23.87 -8.69 34.73
N ALA A 556 24.24 -9.07 35.96
CA ALA A 556 24.63 -10.45 36.26
C ALA A 556 23.47 -11.45 36.20
N ALA A 557 22.24 -10.99 36.48
CA ALA A 557 21.05 -11.83 36.48
C ALA A 557 20.34 -11.89 35.11
N SER A 558 20.70 -11.02 34.17
CA SER A 558 19.96 -10.88 32.92
C SER A 558 20.50 -11.80 31.82
N ALA A 559 19.56 -12.42 31.11
CA ALA A 559 19.81 -13.25 29.95
C ALA A 559 19.66 -12.50 28.60
N PRO A 560 18.76 -11.49 28.47
CA PRO A 560 18.71 -10.64 27.29
C PRO A 560 20.03 -9.95 26.91
N PRO A 561 20.29 -9.74 25.60
CA PRO A 561 21.54 -9.15 25.12
C PRO A 561 21.64 -7.63 25.33
N TRP A 562 20.56 -6.97 25.71
CA TRP A 562 20.49 -5.51 25.86
C TRP A 562 19.93 -5.13 27.22
N GLY A 563 20.33 -3.95 27.72
CA GLY A 563 19.76 -3.26 28.85
C GLY A 563 19.55 -1.77 28.54
N GLY A 564 18.68 -1.10 29.30
CA GLY A 564 18.20 0.25 29.03
C GLY A 564 18.52 1.28 30.11
#